data_AF-A0A0P7TK36-F1
#
_entry.id   AF-A0A0P7TK36-F1
#
_cell.length_a   1.000
_cell.length_b   1.000
_cell.length_c   1.000
_cell.angle_alpha   90.00
_cell.angle_beta   90.00
_cell.angle_gamma   90.00
#
_symmetry.space_group_name_H-M   'P 1'
#
loop_
_entity.id
_entity.type
_entity.pdbx_description
1 polymer ?
#
loop_
_entity_poly.entity_id
_entity_poly.type
_entity_poly.pdbx_seq_one_letter_code
_entity_poly.pdbx_strand_id
1 'polypeptide(L)'
;MRMGDAAMAEFGPAASFLRKSDKERLEAQTRPFDMKKECFVPDPEAEYVKASIVSREGDKVTAQTEHGKTVTVKEADVHPQNPP
;
A
#
# COMPACT_ATOMS: atom_id res chain seq x y z
N MET A 1 -13.83 -4.24 -28.20
CA MET A 1 -13.65 -3.47 -26.95
C MET A 1 -12.30 -2.79 -27.03
N ARG A 2 -12.18 -1.46 -26.98
CA ARG A 2 -10.87 -0.81 -26.82
C ARG A 2 -10.42 -1.09 -25.38
N MET A 3 -9.33 -1.82 -25.19
CA MET A 3 -8.83 -2.14 -23.85
C MET A 3 -7.91 -1.03 -23.33
N GLY A 4 -8.03 -0.75 -22.03
CA GLY A 4 -7.12 0.08 -21.25
C GLY A 4 -6.68 1.37 -21.94
N ASP A 5 -5.41 1.45 -22.34
CA ASP A 5 -4.82 2.66 -22.94
C ASP A 5 -5.56 3.13 -24.20
N ALA A 6 -6.05 2.20 -25.03
CA ALA A 6 -6.79 2.54 -26.25
C ALA A 6 -8.15 3.19 -25.96
N ALA A 7 -8.76 2.90 -24.80
CA ALA A 7 -9.96 3.58 -24.34
C ALA A 7 -9.64 4.98 -23.78
N MET A 8 -8.43 5.17 -23.23
CA MET A 8 -8.03 6.45 -22.63
C MET A 8 -7.59 7.49 -23.67
N ALA A 9 -7.34 7.09 -24.92
CA ALA A 9 -6.87 7.97 -25.99
C ALA A 9 -7.83 9.16 -26.28
N GLU A 10 -9.14 8.99 -26.08
CA GLU A 10 -10.13 10.06 -26.30
C GLU A 10 -9.99 11.24 -25.33
N PHE A 11 -9.36 11.01 -24.17
CA PHE A 11 -9.12 12.04 -23.15
C PHE A 11 -7.82 12.82 -23.39
N GLY A 12 -7.02 12.45 -24.39
CA GLY A 12 -5.81 13.17 -24.79
C GLY A 12 -4.87 13.46 -23.60
N PRO A 13 -4.38 14.70 -23.44
CA PRO A 13 -3.48 15.05 -22.34
C PRO A 13 -4.05 14.87 -20.92
N ALA A 14 -5.38 14.80 -20.77
CA ALA A 14 -6.02 14.61 -19.47
C ALA A 14 -6.00 13.14 -19.00
N ALA A 15 -5.77 12.19 -19.90
CA ALA A 15 -5.85 10.76 -19.63
C ALA A 15 -5.04 10.34 -18.38
N SER A 16 -3.82 10.84 -18.22
CA SER A 16 -2.91 10.49 -17.12
C SER A 16 -3.38 10.92 -15.73
N PHE A 17 -4.27 11.94 -15.67
CA PHE A 17 -4.89 12.41 -14.43
C PHE A 17 -6.15 11.60 -14.09
N LEU A 18 -6.77 10.96 -15.08
CA LEU A 18 -7.98 10.15 -14.92
C LEU A 18 -7.67 8.67 -14.67
N ARG A 19 -6.67 8.13 -15.35
CA ARG A 19 -6.25 6.74 -15.22
C ARG A 19 -4.78 6.57 -15.59
N LYS A 20 -4.08 5.77 -14.79
CA LYS A 20 -2.72 5.30 -15.10
C LYS A 20 -2.72 4.37 -16.32
N SER A 21 -1.61 4.36 -17.03
CA SER A 21 -1.43 3.47 -18.19
C SER A 21 -1.55 1.99 -17.79
N ASP A 22 -1.87 1.12 -18.74
CA ASP A 22 -1.91 -0.33 -18.49
C ASP A 22 -0.58 -0.86 -17.96
N LYS A 23 0.54 -0.30 -18.43
CA LYS A 23 1.88 -0.61 -17.94
C LYS A 23 2.04 -0.28 -16.45
N GLU A 24 1.75 0.97 -16.05
CA GLU A 24 1.87 1.40 -14.65
C GLU A 24 0.92 0.60 -13.74
N ARG A 25 -0.28 0.26 -14.22
CA ARG A 25 -1.23 -0.57 -13.48
C ARG A 25 -0.71 -1.98 -13.28
N LEU A 26 -0.15 -2.60 -14.32
CA LEU A 26 0.44 -3.94 -14.23
C LEU A 26 1.63 -3.96 -13.27
N GLU A 27 2.54 -2.99 -13.36
CA GLU A 27 3.68 -2.87 -12.44
C GLU A 27 3.21 -2.70 -10.99
N ALA A 28 2.18 -1.89 -10.74
CA ALA A 28 1.62 -1.70 -9.41
C ALA A 28 0.95 -2.97 -8.85
N GLN A 29 0.23 -3.73 -9.67
CA GLN A 29 -0.47 -4.96 -9.28
C GLN A 29 0.45 -6.17 -9.13
N THR A 30 1.62 -6.15 -9.75
CA THR A 30 2.59 -7.27 -9.71
C THR A 30 3.71 -7.05 -8.69
N ARG A 31 3.68 -5.94 -7.95
CA ARG A 31 4.70 -5.62 -6.94
C ARG A 31 4.72 -6.68 -5.83
N PRO A 32 5.89 -6.99 -5.23
CA PRO A 32 5.97 -7.89 -4.08
C PRO A 32 5.09 -7.40 -2.92
N PHE A 33 4.35 -8.33 -2.32
CA PHE A 33 3.47 -8.05 -1.19
C PHE A 33 3.35 -9.29 -0.31
N ASP A 34 3.61 -9.13 0.99
CA ASP A 34 3.41 -10.19 1.99
C ASP A 34 2.22 -9.82 2.87
N MET A 35 1.09 -10.48 2.64
CA MET A 35 -0.17 -10.24 3.36
C MET A 35 -0.06 -10.41 4.88
N LYS A 36 0.95 -11.15 5.38
CA LYS A 36 1.14 -11.35 6.82
C LYS A 36 2.01 -10.26 7.44
N LYS A 37 2.74 -9.49 6.64
CA LYS A 37 3.69 -8.47 7.12
C LYS A 37 3.25 -7.05 6.83
N GLU A 38 2.67 -6.82 5.66
CA GLU A 38 2.32 -5.48 5.18
C GLU A 38 1.02 -4.99 5.84
N CYS A 39 1.15 -3.96 6.67
CA CYS A 39 0.07 -3.41 7.48
C CYS A 39 0.07 -1.89 7.52
N PHE A 40 -0.96 -1.33 8.15
CA PHE A 40 -1.02 0.04 8.62
C PHE A 40 -0.99 0.05 10.15
N VAL A 41 -0.27 1.00 10.72
CA VAL A 41 -0.17 1.24 12.17
C VAL A 41 -0.42 2.71 12.47
N PRO A 42 -0.94 3.05 13.66
CA PRO A 42 -1.16 4.44 14.05
C PRO A 42 0.15 5.23 14.11
N ASP A 43 0.10 6.49 13.70
CA ASP A 43 1.20 7.45 13.79
C ASP A 43 0.70 8.80 14.36
N PRO A 44 1.44 9.46 15.25
CA PRO A 44 1.00 10.70 15.89
C PRO A 44 0.89 11.90 14.93
N GLU A 45 1.60 11.91 13.80
CA GLU A 45 1.62 13.05 12.87
C GLU A 45 0.82 12.78 11.60
N ALA A 46 0.82 11.53 11.13
CA ALA A 46 0.17 11.11 9.88
C ALA A 46 -1.14 10.32 10.09
N GLU A 47 -1.62 10.19 11.33
CA GLU A 47 -2.72 9.32 11.77
C GLU A 47 -2.44 7.83 11.60
N TYR A 48 -2.11 7.39 10.38
CA TYR A 48 -1.71 6.03 10.03
C TYR A 48 -0.62 6.03 8.97
N VAL A 49 0.35 5.13 9.12
CA VAL A 49 1.43 4.93 8.15
C VAL A 49 1.51 3.45 7.75
N LYS A 50 2.06 3.17 6.57
CA LYS A 50 2.39 1.80 6.21
C LYS A 50 3.55 1.30 7.06
N ALA A 51 3.53 0.01 7.35
CA ALA A 51 4.60 -0.66 8.05
C ALA A 51 4.72 -2.13 7.63
N SER A 52 5.88 -2.71 7.88
CA SER A 52 6.15 -4.14 7.74
C SER A 52 6.42 -4.75 9.11
N ILE A 53 5.70 -5.80 9.48
CA ILE A 53 5.87 -6.50 10.76
C ILE A 53 7.24 -7.19 10.83
N VAL A 54 7.95 -6.96 11.94
CA VAL A 54 9.25 -7.56 12.27
C VAL A 54 9.06 -8.71 13.26
N SER A 55 8.28 -8.50 14.32
CA SER A 55 7.99 -9.52 15.33
C SER A 55 6.63 -9.32 15.99
N ARG A 56 6.12 -10.37 16.62
CA ARG A 56 4.85 -10.39 17.36
C ARG A 56 5.07 -11.12 18.69
N GLU A 57 4.73 -10.46 19.79
CA GLU A 57 4.96 -10.94 21.15
C GLU A 57 3.70 -10.68 21.99
N GLY A 58 2.90 -11.72 22.22
CA GLY A 58 1.64 -11.61 22.94
C GLY A 58 0.65 -10.68 22.22
N ASP A 59 0.25 -9.60 22.89
CA ASP A 59 -0.67 -8.59 22.38
C ASP A 59 0.04 -7.40 21.71
N LYS A 60 1.35 -7.51 21.45
CA LYS A 60 2.17 -6.46 20.85
C LYS A 60 2.80 -6.88 19.54
N VAL A 61 2.93 -5.92 18.63
CA VAL A 61 3.60 -6.06 17.34
C VAL A 61 4.69 -5.03 17.22
N THR A 62 5.88 -5.47 16.83
CA THR A 62 6.96 -4.59 16.41
C THR A 62 6.97 -4.51 14.89
N ALA A 63 6.87 -3.30 14.34
CA ALA A 63 6.83 -3.05 12.90
C ALA A 63 7.80 -1.94 12.51
N GLN A 64 8.32 -2.02 11.29
CA GLN A 64 9.12 -0.96 10.67
C GLN A 64 8.22 -0.12 9.76
N THR A 65 8.05 1.15 10.08
CA THR A 65 7.23 2.10 9.29
C THR A 65 7.91 2.45 7.97
N GLU A 66 7.13 2.94 7.00
CA GLU A 66 7.65 3.39 5.70
C GLU A 66 8.63 4.57 5.80
N HIS A 67 8.64 5.28 6.93
CA HIS A 67 9.61 6.33 7.27
C HIS A 67 10.89 5.80 7.95
N GLY A 68 11.03 4.47 8.07
CA GLY A 68 12.22 3.81 8.63
C GLY A 68 12.26 3.74 10.16
N LYS A 69 11.21 4.22 10.85
CA LYS A 69 11.11 4.15 12.32
C LYS A 69 10.55 2.79 12.75
N THR A 70 11.17 2.18 13.76
CA THR A 70 10.64 0.99 14.43
C THR A 70 9.66 1.40 15.53
N VAL A 71 8.47 0.80 15.51
CA VAL A 71 7.42 1.05 16.50
C VAL A 71 6.91 -0.25 17.10
N THR A 72 6.42 -0.17 18.33
CA THR A 72 5.70 -1.27 18.99
C THR A 72 4.28 -0.81 19.30
N VAL A 73 3.29 -1.50 18.73
CA VAL A 73 1.86 -1.18 18.87
C VAL A 73 1.11 -2.40 19.39
N LYS A 74 -0.15 -2.24 19.80
CA LYS A 74 -1.00 -3.37 20.15
C LYS A 74 -1.43 -4.10 18.88
N GLU A 75 -1.58 -5.42 18.96
CA GLU A 75 -2.08 -6.25 17.86
C GLU A 75 -3.43 -5.76 17.31
N ALA A 76 -4.31 -5.26 18.19
CA ALA A 76 -5.62 -4.73 17.82
C ALA A 76 -5.56 -3.46 16.95
N ASP A 77 -4.43 -2.75 16.98
CA ASP A 77 -4.21 -1.50 16.22
C ASP A 77 -3.46 -1.77 14.91
N VAL A 78 -3.18 -3.03 14.57
CA VAL A 78 -2.52 -3.42 13.32
C VAL A 78 -3.57 -3.77 12.28
N HIS A 79 -3.63 -2.99 11.20
CA HIS A 79 -4.62 -3.19 10.13
C HIS A 79 -3.94 -3.74 8.86
N PRO A 80 -4.43 -4.84 8.26
CA PRO A 80 -3.82 -5.41 7.06
C PRO A 80 -3.96 -4.48 5.85
N GLN A 81 -2.93 -4.43 4.99
CA GLN A 81 -3.02 -3.72 3.71
C GLN A 81 -3.85 -4.53 2.70
N ASN A 82 -4.54 -3.84 1.79
CA ASN A 82 -5.15 -4.48 0.62
C ASN A 82 -4.05 -5.03 -0.31
N PRO A 83 -4.20 -6.26 -0.83
CA PRO A 83 -3.28 -6.78 -1.84
C PRO A 83 -3.24 -5.89 -3.09
N PRO A 84 -2.09 -5.84 -3.79
CA PRO A 84 -1.93 -5.13 -5.06
C PRO A 84 -2.92 -5.56 -6.15
#